data_AF-W7T0W2-F1
#
_entry.id   AF-W7T0W2-F1
#
_cell.length_a   1.000
_cell.length_b   1.000
_cell.length_c   1.000
_cell.angle_alpha   90.00
_cell.angle_beta   90.00
_cell.angle_gamma   90.00
#
_symmetry.space_group_name_H-M   'P 1'
#
loop_
_entity.id
_entity.type
_entity.pdbx_description
1 polymer ?
#
loop_
_entity_poly.entity_id
_entity_poly.type
_entity_poly.pdbx_seq_one_letter_code
_entity_poly.pdbx_strand_id
1 'polypeptide(L)'
;MDPSTGARVAAFFDLDKTVIAKSSLLAFSRPFFQGGLINRRAVLKSAYAQFVFMQSGADADQIERMRQHITALCAGWDVGQVRAIVEETLHDIVDPLVYKEATQLIADHRAAGHDVVVVSASGQEIVAPIADMLGATQSLATRMVVADGRYTGEVDFYCYAENKAVAIKQLAAANGYDLADCHAYSDSATDEPMLAVVGHPTAVNPDRALRKAAAQQGWPVLTFSDPVSLRARIPTPSGTAVAVTAVSLGAVAAAGVAWYGIRRRRRA
;
A
#
# COMPACT_ATOMS: atom_id res chain seq x y z
N MET A 1 14.52 4.67 33.73
CA MET A 1 13.98 4.16 32.45
C MET A 1 13.50 2.76 32.72
N ASP A 2 12.23 2.50 32.45
CA ASP A 2 11.58 1.22 32.74
C ASP A 2 12.16 0.11 31.85
N PRO A 3 12.65 -1.03 32.38
CA PRO A 3 13.24 -2.11 31.58
C PRO A 3 12.22 -2.99 30.84
N SER A 4 10.93 -2.64 30.81
CA SER A 4 9.85 -3.52 30.36
C SER A 4 9.39 -3.36 28.90
N THR A 5 9.90 -2.39 28.13
CA THR A 5 9.61 -2.32 26.69
C THR A 5 10.69 -3.05 25.92
N GLY A 6 10.44 -4.31 25.56
CA GLY A 6 11.24 -5.03 24.56
C GLY A 6 11.35 -4.19 23.27
N ALA A 7 12.44 -4.36 22.52
CA ALA A 7 12.62 -3.64 21.27
C ALA A 7 11.42 -3.84 20.35
N ARG A 8 10.97 -2.76 19.69
CA ARG A 8 9.81 -2.83 18.80
C ARG A 8 10.20 -3.60 17.54
N VAL A 9 9.27 -4.38 16.99
CA VAL A 9 9.50 -5.16 15.77
C VAL A 9 8.73 -4.54 14.61
N ALA A 10 9.36 -4.47 13.45
CA ALA A 10 8.72 -4.03 12.21
C ALA A 10 8.81 -5.11 11.12
N ALA A 11 7.79 -5.15 10.27
CA ALA A 11 7.75 -5.94 9.06
C ALA A 11 7.70 -5.01 7.83
N PHE A 12 8.75 -5.06 7.02
CA PHE A 12 8.95 -4.24 5.83
C PHE A 12 8.47 -4.99 4.59
N PHE A 13 7.53 -4.41 3.85
CA PHE A 13 6.97 -5.03 2.66
C PHE A 13 7.30 -4.19 1.44
N ASP A 14 8.00 -4.79 0.47
CA ASP A 14 7.92 -4.25 -0.88
C ASP A 14 6.47 -4.29 -1.40
N LEU A 15 6.12 -3.38 -2.31
CA LEU A 15 4.75 -3.22 -2.76
C LEU A 15 4.47 -3.92 -4.09
N ASP A 16 5.21 -3.54 -5.13
CA ASP A 16 4.94 -3.93 -6.50
C ASP A 16 5.36 -5.39 -6.69
N LYS A 17 4.47 -6.25 -7.17
CA LYS A 17 4.66 -7.72 -7.34
C LYS A 17 4.92 -8.52 -6.06
N THR A 18 5.15 -7.84 -4.93
CA THR A 18 5.23 -8.45 -3.60
C THR A 18 3.86 -8.47 -2.90
N VAL A 19 3.23 -7.30 -2.71
CA VAL A 19 1.90 -7.18 -2.08
C VAL A 19 0.81 -7.07 -3.15
N ILE A 20 1.07 -6.32 -4.23
CA ILE A 20 0.17 -6.15 -5.37
C ILE A 20 0.69 -6.97 -6.54
N ALA A 21 -0.15 -7.75 -7.21
CA ALA A 21 0.23 -8.59 -8.36
C ALA A 21 0.72 -7.84 -9.62
N LYS A 22 0.73 -6.51 -9.61
CA LYS A 22 1.17 -5.66 -10.74
C LYS A 22 1.98 -4.48 -10.22
N SER A 23 2.75 -3.86 -11.12
CA SER A 23 3.39 -2.59 -10.82
C SER A 23 2.34 -1.48 -10.65
N SER A 24 2.43 -0.75 -9.55
CA SER A 24 1.56 0.37 -9.23
C SER A 24 1.70 1.50 -10.25
N LEU A 25 2.92 1.82 -10.70
CA LEU A 25 3.14 2.84 -11.75
C LEU A 25 2.38 2.51 -13.06
N LEU A 26 2.40 1.23 -13.46
CA LEU A 26 1.67 0.80 -14.65
C LEU A 26 0.16 0.81 -14.42
N ALA A 27 -0.28 0.44 -13.22
CA ALA A 27 -1.69 0.41 -12.86
C ALA A 27 -2.32 1.81 -12.92
N PHE A 28 -1.61 2.85 -12.45
CA PHE A 28 -2.07 4.25 -12.47
C PHE A 28 -1.83 5.00 -13.79
N SER A 29 -1.16 4.39 -14.76
CA SER A 29 -0.87 5.04 -16.06
C SER A 29 -2.13 5.49 -16.83
N ARG A 30 -3.19 4.66 -16.83
CA ARG A 30 -4.46 4.97 -17.50
C ARG A 30 -5.25 6.07 -16.78
N PRO A 31 -5.43 6.03 -15.44
CA PRO A 31 -6.00 7.15 -14.68
C PRO A 31 -5.29 8.48 -14.91
N PHE A 32 -3.96 8.52 -14.85
CA PHE A 32 -3.22 9.77 -15.08
C PHE A 32 -3.36 10.29 -16.51
N PHE A 33 -3.51 9.40 -17.48
CA PHE A 33 -3.85 9.79 -18.85
C PHE A 33 -5.27 10.36 -18.97
N GLN A 34 -6.25 9.73 -18.33
CA GLN A 34 -7.65 10.19 -18.34
C GLN A 34 -7.83 11.50 -17.57
N GLY A 35 -7.10 11.68 -16.48
CA GLY A 35 -7.05 12.91 -15.69
C GLY A 35 -6.22 14.02 -16.33
N GLY A 36 -5.65 13.82 -17.53
CA GLY A 36 -4.97 14.88 -18.29
C GLY A 36 -3.53 15.18 -17.86
N LEU A 37 -2.98 14.46 -16.88
CA LEU A 37 -1.58 14.60 -16.44
C LEU A 37 -0.61 14.02 -17.47
N ILE A 38 -1.00 12.92 -18.12
CA ILE A 38 -0.21 12.29 -19.18
C ILE A 38 -0.83 12.64 -20.54
N ASN A 39 -0.14 13.44 -21.35
CA ASN A 39 -0.58 13.80 -22.69
C ASN A 39 -0.15 12.73 -23.73
N ARG A 40 -0.99 12.44 -24.74
CA ARG A 40 -0.70 11.50 -25.84
C ARG A 40 0.68 11.72 -26.49
N ARG A 41 1.13 12.98 -26.59
CA ARG A 41 2.45 13.32 -27.13
C ARG A 41 3.59 12.89 -26.21
N ALA A 42 3.42 13.02 -24.90
CA ALA A 42 4.38 12.53 -23.90
C ALA A 42 4.46 11.00 -23.95
N VAL A 43 3.31 10.31 -23.98
CA VAL A 43 3.25 8.84 -24.15
C VAL A 43 3.94 8.39 -25.43
N LEU A 44 3.70 9.06 -26.56
CA LEU A 44 4.31 8.69 -27.84
C LEU A 44 5.84 8.88 -27.82
N LYS A 45 6.31 9.97 -27.18
CA LYS A 45 7.73 10.28 -27.05
C LYS A 45 8.42 9.32 -26.09
N SER A 46 7.77 8.94 -24.99
CA SER A 46 8.24 7.94 -24.03
C SER A 46 8.21 6.53 -24.61
N ALA A 47 7.18 6.15 -25.37
CA ALA A 47 7.11 4.88 -26.07
C ALA A 47 8.19 4.77 -27.15
N TYR A 48 8.47 5.86 -27.88
CA TYR A 48 9.59 5.93 -28.83
C TYR A 48 10.94 5.83 -28.12
N ALA A 49 11.13 6.56 -27.01
CA ALA A 49 12.33 6.45 -26.19
C ALA A 49 12.52 5.03 -25.66
N GLN A 50 11.46 4.38 -25.18
CA GLN A 50 11.46 3.02 -24.66
C GLN A 50 11.69 1.96 -25.76
N PHE A 51 11.19 2.19 -26.97
CA PHE A 51 11.48 1.36 -28.15
C PHE A 51 12.95 1.44 -28.59
N VAL A 52 13.52 2.66 -28.62
CA VAL A 52 14.96 2.87 -28.87
C VAL A 52 15.81 2.24 -27.76
N PHE A 53 15.33 2.29 -26.52
CA PHE A 53 15.99 1.72 -25.34
C PHE A 53 15.99 0.19 -25.31
N MET A 54 14.90 -0.46 -25.71
CA MET A 54 14.80 -1.94 -25.71
C MET A 54 15.81 -2.61 -26.65
N GLN A 55 16.38 -1.86 -27.61
CA GLN A 55 17.46 -2.36 -28.47
C GLN A 55 18.85 -2.31 -27.81
N SER A 56 19.00 -1.70 -26.63
CA SER A 56 20.26 -1.60 -25.89
C SER A 56 20.08 -2.26 -24.52
N GLY A 57 20.83 -3.34 -24.26
CA GLY A 57 20.69 -4.17 -23.05
C GLY A 57 20.84 -3.38 -21.74
N ALA A 58 20.04 -3.75 -20.74
CA ALA A 58 19.86 -3.01 -19.48
C ALA A 58 21.10 -2.99 -18.57
N ASP A 59 21.65 -1.79 -18.35
CA ASP A 59 22.71 -1.48 -17.36
C ASP A 59 22.22 -0.46 -16.31
N ALA A 60 22.89 -0.31 -15.17
CA ALA A 60 22.50 0.59 -14.07
C ALA A 60 22.35 2.06 -14.55
N ASP A 61 23.25 2.50 -15.42
CA ASP A 61 23.20 3.82 -16.06
C ASP A 61 21.92 4.04 -16.89
N GLN A 62 21.38 2.96 -17.44
CA GLN A 62 20.18 2.99 -18.26
C GLN A 62 18.92 3.17 -17.39
N ILE A 63 18.89 2.51 -16.23
CA ILE A 63 17.82 2.66 -15.23
C ILE A 63 17.82 4.09 -14.68
N GLU A 64 18.98 4.65 -14.38
CA GLU A 64 19.11 6.03 -13.88
C GLU A 64 18.67 7.06 -14.92
N ARG A 65 19.05 6.89 -16.20
CA ARG A 65 18.55 7.75 -17.29
C ARG A 65 17.03 7.64 -17.47
N MET A 66 16.48 6.44 -17.37
CA MET A 66 15.03 6.23 -17.45
C MET A 66 14.30 6.91 -16.29
N ARG A 67 14.85 6.81 -15.08
CA ARG A 67 14.33 7.49 -13.89
C ARG A 67 14.31 9.01 -14.08
N GLN A 68 15.42 9.60 -14.51
CA GLN A 68 15.51 11.04 -14.79
C GLN A 68 14.50 11.47 -15.86
N HIS A 69 14.30 10.64 -16.89
CA HIS A 69 13.31 10.93 -17.92
C HIS A 69 11.87 10.90 -17.38
N ILE A 70 11.50 9.85 -16.63
CA ILE A 70 10.15 9.71 -16.06
C ILE A 70 9.84 10.84 -15.07
N THR A 71 10.79 11.16 -14.19
CA THR A 71 10.63 12.22 -13.18
C THR A 71 10.54 13.60 -13.81
N ALA A 72 11.29 13.87 -14.89
CA ALA A 72 11.16 15.09 -15.67
C ALA A 72 9.80 15.22 -16.37
N LEU A 73 9.15 14.12 -16.77
CA LEU A 73 7.81 14.16 -17.36
C LEU A 73 6.72 14.55 -16.35
N CYS A 74 6.99 14.35 -15.06
CA CYS A 74 6.11 14.77 -13.97
C CYS A 74 6.27 16.26 -13.60
N ALA A 75 7.29 16.95 -14.13
CA ALA A 75 7.51 18.37 -13.85
C ALA A 75 6.27 19.21 -14.24
N GLY A 76 5.84 20.06 -13.31
CA GLY A 76 4.67 20.94 -13.47
C GLY A 76 3.32 20.28 -13.15
N TRP A 77 3.28 18.97 -12.88
CA TRP A 77 2.04 18.31 -12.45
C TRP A 77 1.57 18.90 -11.13
N ASP A 78 0.25 19.13 -11.03
CA ASP A 78 -0.39 19.55 -9.80
C ASP A 78 -0.48 18.36 -8.83
N VAL A 79 0.11 18.48 -7.65
CA VAL A 79 0.16 17.39 -6.67
C VAL A 79 -1.23 17.07 -6.13
N GLY A 80 -2.10 18.07 -6.00
CA GLY A 80 -3.49 17.86 -5.59
C GLY A 80 -4.28 17.05 -6.62
N GLN A 81 -4.08 17.33 -7.90
CA GLN A 81 -4.67 16.55 -8.99
C GLN A 81 -4.17 15.10 -9.01
N VAL A 82 -2.87 14.88 -8.77
CA VAL A 82 -2.31 13.52 -8.65
C VAL A 82 -3.01 12.75 -7.52
N ARG A 83 -3.10 13.35 -6.33
CA ARG A 83 -3.75 12.75 -5.16
C ARG A 83 -5.21 12.44 -5.43
N ALA A 84 -5.95 13.38 -6.02
CA ALA A 84 -7.36 13.18 -6.37
C ALA A 84 -7.55 11.99 -7.33
N ILE A 85 -6.73 11.89 -8.39
CA ILE A 85 -6.80 10.76 -9.33
C ILE A 85 -6.46 9.44 -8.63
N VAL A 86 -5.44 9.44 -7.77
CA VAL A 86 -5.09 8.24 -7.00
C VAL A 86 -6.25 7.83 -6.10
N GLU A 87 -6.78 8.73 -5.27
CA GLU A 87 -7.89 8.46 -4.35
C GLU A 87 -9.14 7.94 -5.08
N GLU A 88 -9.51 8.57 -6.21
CA GLU A 88 -10.68 8.17 -7.01
C GLU A 88 -10.54 6.78 -7.63
N THR A 89 -9.33 6.38 -8.01
CA THR A 89 -9.08 5.13 -8.76
C THR A 89 -8.42 4.04 -7.91
N LEU A 90 -8.06 4.34 -6.66
CA LEU A 90 -7.35 3.46 -5.75
C LEU A 90 -8.08 2.12 -5.59
N HIS A 91 -9.36 2.16 -5.27
CA HIS A 91 -10.13 0.95 -5.00
C HIS A 91 -10.34 0.09 -6.24
N ASP A 92 -10.66 0.71 -7.39
CA ASP A 92 -10.94 -0.03 -8.62
C ASP A 92 -9.69 -0.72 -9.17
N ILE A 93 -8.51 -0.17 -8.88
CA ILE A 93 -7.24 -0.65 -9.40
C ILE A 93 -6.54 -1.55 -8.40
N VAL A 94 -6.43 -1.14 -7.14
CA VAL A 94 -5.58 -1.81 -6.16
C VAL A 94 -6.33 -2.91 -5.43
N ASP A 95 -7.60 -2.70 -5.02
CA ASP A 95 -8.37 -3.72 -4.29
C ASP A 95 -8.29 -5.11 -4.95
N PRO A 96 -8.51 -5.29 -6.28
CA PRO A 96 -8.52 -6.62 -6.90
C PRO A 96 -7.12 -7.20 -7.16
N LEU A 97 -6.05 -6.43 -6.95
CA LEU A 97 -4.68 -6.82 -7.28
C LEU A 97 -3.88 -7.25 -6.06
N VAL A 98 -4.38 -7.06 -4.84
CA VAL A 98 -3.64 -7.47 -3.64
C VAL A 98 -3.68 -8.98 -3.48
N TYR A 99 -2.54 -9.60 -3.22
CA TYR A 99 -2.46 -11.02 -2.89
C TYR A 99 -3.14 -11.30 -1.55
N LYS A 100 -4.01 -12.31 -1.51
CA LYS A 100 -4.66 -12.73 -0.27
C LYS A 100 -3.64 -13.13 0.78
N GLU A 101 -2.61 -13.83 0.34
CA GLU A 101 -1.51 -14.28 1.18
C GLU A 101 -0.75 -13.10 1.78
N ALA A 102 -0.55 -12.01 1.02
CA ALA A 102 0.05 -10.78 1.53
C ALA A 102 -0.83 -10.12 2.61
N THR A 103 -2.15 -10.04 2.38
CA THR A 103 -3.07 -9.47 3.40
C THR A 103 -3.10 -10.27 4.69
N GLN A 104 -3.04 -11.61 4.60
CA GLN A 104 -3.00 -12.47 5.76
C GLN A 104 -1.69 -12.29 6.52
N LEU A 105 -0.56 -12.26 5.81
CA LEU A 105 0.75 -12.05 6.42
C LEU A 105 0.85 -10.69 7.14
N ILE A 106 0.31 -9.62 6.53
CA ILE A 106 0.20 -8.30 7.17
C ILE A 106 -0.66 -8.38 8.43
N ALA A 107 -1.81 -9.07 8.37
CA ALA A 107 -2.68 -9.23 9.52
C ALA A 107 -2.01 -10.03 10.66
N ASP A 108 -1.24 -11.06 10.33
CA ASP A 108 -0.52 -11.89 11.29
C ASP A 108 0.56 -11.06 12.02
N HIS A 109 1.33 -10.23 11.29
CA HIS A 109 2.28 -9.30 11.91
C HIS A 109 1.61 -8.30 12.84
N ARG A 110 0.48 -7.74 12.42
CA ARG A 110 -0.28 -6.80 13.27
C ARG A 110 -0.83 -7.48 14.52
N ALA A 111 -1.31 -8.72 14.39
CA ALA A 111 -1.77 -9.52 15.53
C ALA A 111 -0.63 -9.85 16.51
N ALA A 112 0.61 -9.98 16.00
CA ALA A 112 1.82 -10.12 16.81
C ALA A 112 2.31 -8.79 17.42
N GLY A 113 1.65 -7.66 17.15
CA GLY A 113 2.03 -6.34 17.65
C GLY A 113 3.20 -5.70 16.88
N HIS A 114 3.55 -6.21 15.70
CA HIS A 114 4.60 -5.63 14.86
C HIS A 114 4.05 -4.42 14.10
N ASP A 115 4.90 -3.41 13.90
CA ASP A 115 4.61 -2.33 12.97
C ASP A 115 4.74 -2.83 11.53
N VAL A 116 3.80 -2.45 10.68
CA VAL A 116 3.85 -2.78 9.25
C VAL A 116 4.29 -1.55 8.47
N VAL A 117 5.32 -1.71 7.65
CA VAL A 117 5.89 -0.61 6.84
C VAL A 117 5.94 -1.03 5.39
N VAL A 118 5.27 -0.27 4.52
CA VAL A 118 5.37 -0.48 3.06
C VAL A 118 6.57 0.28 2.52
N VAL A 119 7.42 -0.36 1.70
CA VAL A 119 8.67 0.21 1.18
C VAL A 119 8.68 0.07 -0.34
N SER A 120 8.54 1.16 -1.09
CA SER A 120 8.36 1.09 -2.54
C SER A 120 9.11 2.17 -3.31
N ALA A 121 9.61 1.84 -4.49
CA ALA A 121 10.21 2.80 -5.41
C ALA A 121 9.18 3.72 -6.09
N SER A 122 7.88 3.42 -5.98
CA SER A 122 6.80 4.26 -6.49
C SER A 122 6.66 5.56 -5.69
N GLY A 123 5.98 6.55 -6.28
CA GLY A 123 5.80 7.87 -5.68
C GLY A 123 4.96 7.84 -4.40
N GLN A 124 5.31 8.68 -3.43
CA GLN A 124 4.64 8.79 -2.14
C GLN A 124 3.13 8.99 -2.25
N GLU A 125 2.66 9.79 -3.22
CA GLU A 125 1.24 10.05 -3.45
C GLU A 125 0.45 8.80 -3.88
N ILE A 126 1.12 7.76 -4.40
CA ILE A 126 0.52 6.46 -4.74
C ILE A 126 0.66 5.50 -3.56
N VAL A 127 1.85 5.44 -2.94
CA VAL A 127 2.19 4.42 -1.95
C VAL A 127 1.47 4.65 -0.62
N ALA A 128 1.34 5.90 -0.15
CA ALA A 128 0.68 6.18 1.12
C ALA A 128 -0.78 5.70 1.16
N PRO A 129 -1.65 6.06 0.20
CA PRO A 129 -3.04 5.59 0.20
C PRO A 129 -3.15 4.06 0.16
N ILE A 130 -2.24 3.38 -0.56
CA ILE A 130 -2.19 1.93 -0.61
C ILE A 130 -1.78 1.35 0.76
N ALA A 131 -0.76 1.92 1.39
CA ALA A 131 -0.29 1.50 2.71
C ALA A 131 -1.40 1.65 3.76
N ASP A 132 -2.13 2.76 3.75
CA ASP A 132 -3.27 3.02 4.63
C ASP A 132 -4.37 1.98 4.42
N MET A 133 -4.68 1.66 3.17
CA MET A 133 -5.69 0.65 2.80
C MET A 133 -5.31 -0.77 3.26
N LEU A 134 -4.01 -1.08 3.30
CA LEU A 134 -3.49 -2.35 3.83
C LEU A 134 -3.43 -2.36 5.38
N GLY A 135 -3.71 -1.23 6.03
CA GLY A 135 -3.58 -1.06 7.47
C GLY A 135 -2.13 -1.04 7.95
N ALA A 136 -1.21 -0.58 7.09
CA ALA A 136 0.18 -0.36 7.46
C ALA A 136 0.29 0.81 8.45
N THR A 137 1.30 0.77 9.31
CA THR A 137 1.60 1.87 10.24
C THR A 137 2.21 3.06 9.50
N GLN A 138 3.11 2.79 8.54
CA GLN A 138 3.85 3.81 7.80
C GLN A 138 4.21 3.34 6.38
N SER A 139 4.70 4.27 5.55
CA SER A 139 5.28 3.96 4.24
C SER A 139 6.60 4.70 4.01
N LEU A 140 7.50 4.06 3.26
CA LEU A 140 8.75 4.60 2.75
C LEU A 140 8.67 4.56 1.22
N ALA A 141 8.52 5.74 0.60
CA ALA A 141 8.32 5.83 -0.84
C ALA A 141 9.22 6.90 -1.48
N THR A 142 9.29 6.89 -2.81
CA THR A 142 10.00 7.93 -3.56
C THR A 142 9.30 9.28 -3.38
N ARG A 143 10.07 10.31 -3.05
CA ARG A 143 9.58 11.68 -2.86
C ARG A 143 10.13 12.61 -3.94
N MET A 144 9.22 13.31 -4.59
CA MET A 144 9.53 14.37 -5.54
C MET A 144 9.64 15.71 -4.79
N VAL A 145 10.48 16.62 -5.27
CA VAL A 145 10.51 18.00 -4.78
C VAL A 145 9.25 18.72 -5.28
N VAL A 146 8.60 19.44 -4.36
CA VAL A 146 7.36 20.19 -4.63
C VAL A 146 7.59 21.67 -4.38
N ALA A 147 7.21 22.50 -5.35
CA ALA A 147 7.17 23.96 -5.24
C ALA A 147 5.82 24.47 -5.73
N ASP A 148 5.19 25.39 -4.98
CA ASP A 148 3.89 25.99 -5.31
C ASP A 148 2.80 24.95 -5.65
N GLY A 149 2.78 23.83 -4.91
CA GLY A 149 1.82 22.74 -5.12
C GLY A 149 2.06 21.87 -6.35
N ARG A 150 3.20 22.03 -7.03
CA ARG A 150 3.57 21.29 -8.24
C ARG A 150 4.90 20.57 -8.11
N TYR A 151 5.05 19.46 -8.81
CA TYR A 151 6.36 18.79 -8.90
C TYR A 151 7.35 19.64 -9.69
N THR A 152 8.57 19.79 -9.19
CA THR A 152 9.65 20.50 -9.91
C THR A 152 10.30 19.62 -11.00
N GLY A 153 10.14 18.30 -10.89
CA GLY A 153 10.85 17.30 -11.70
C GLY A 153 12.10 16.75 -11.01
N GLU A 154 12.52 17.34 -9.89
CA GLU A 154 13.61 16.84 -9.06
C GLU A 154 13.12 15.80 -8.03
N VAL A 155 14.01 14.89 -7.64
CA VAL A 155 13.73 13.85 -6.65
C VAL A 155 14.44 14.19 -5.34
N ASP A 156 13.67 14.33 -4.27
CA ASP A 156 14.18 14.51 -2.90
C ASP A 156 14.77 13.20 -2.37
N PHE A 157 14.03 12.11 -2.54
CA PHE A 157 14.46 10.79 -2.11
C PHE A 157 13.97 9.71 -3.06
N TYR A 158 14.87 8.85 -3.52
CA TYR A 158 14.54 7.73 -4.40
C TYR A 158 14.59 6.42 -3.63
N CYS A 159 13.44 5.82 -3.34
CA CYS A 159 13.30 4.64 -2.47
C CYS A 159 13.55 3.34 -3.27
N TYR A 160 14.76 3.17 -3.79
CA TYR A 160 15.13 2.07 -4.66
C TYR A 160 16.48 1.47 -4.25
N ALA A 161 16.59 0.15 -4.35
CA ALA A 161 17.79 -0.61 -4.05
C ALA A 161 18.42 -0.26 -2.68
N GLU A 162 19.68 0.17 -2.66
CA GLU A 162 20.41 0.51 -1.43
C GLU A 162 19.71 1.59 -0.60
N ASN A 163 18.98 2.51 -1.25
CA ASN A 163 18.25 3.56 -0.54
C ASN A 163 17.09 3.00 0.28
N LYS A 164 16.48 1.87 -0.10
CA LYS A 164 15.48 1.19 0.74
C LYS A 164 16.12 0.73 2.05
N ALA A 165 17.29 0.11 1.98
CA ALA A 165 18.04 -0.36 3.13
C ALA A 165 18.46 0.81 4.05
N VAL A 166 18.90 1.94 3.46
CA VAL A 166 19.22 3.16 4.21
C VAL A 166 17.99 3.71 4.93
N ALA A 167 16.86 3.83 4.24
CA ALA A 167 15.62 4.34 4.83
C ALA A 167 15.10 3.44 5.96
N ILE A 168 15.21 2.11 5.82
CA ILE A 168 14.86 1.15 6.87
C ILE A 168 15.73 1.34 8.10
N LYS A 169 17.06 1.47 7.94
CA LYS A 169 17.97 1.72 9.07
C LYS A 169 17.66 3.04 9.77
N GLN A 170 17.37 4.10 9.01
CA GLN A 170 16.98 5.39 9.58
C GLN A 170 15.66 5.29 10.35
N LEU A 171 14.65 4.60 9.80
CA LEU A 171 13.37 4.41 10.46
C LEU A 171 13.51 3.55 11.71
N ALA A 172 14.32 2.50 11.67
CA ALA A 172 14.62 1.66 12.83
C ALA A 172 15.26 2.46 13.96
N ALA A 173 16.25 3.30 13.65
CA ALA A 173 16.85 4.19 14.64
C ALA A 173 15.85 5.20 15.22
N ALA A 174 14.96 5.75 14.40
CA ALA A 174 13.95 6.71 14.83
C ALA A 174 12.86 6.10 15.73
N ASN A 175 12.44 4.87 15.42
CA ASN A 175 11.31 4.21 16.10
C ASN A 175 11.73 3.19 17.17
N GLY A 176 13.04 2.96 17.33
CA GLY A 176 13.59 2.00 18.29
C GLY A 176 13.35 0.55 17.88
N TYR A 177 13.44 0.25 16.58
CA TYR A 177 13.36 -1.12 16.08
C TYR A 177 14.70 -1.84 16.22
N ASP A 178 14.67 -3.09 16.72
CA ASP A 178 15.81 -4.00 16.55
C ASP A 178 15.69 -4.71 15.20
N LEU A 179 16.59 -4.37 14.27
CA LEU A 179 16.57 -4.96 12.94
C LEU A 179 16.82 -6.47 12.96
N ALA A 180 17.48 -7.01 13.99
CA ALA A 180 17.68 -8.46 14.13
C ALA A 180 16.35 -9.22 14.34
N ASP A 181 15.34 -8.56 14.91
CA ASP A 181 14.00 -9.13 15.11
C ASP A 181 13.02 -8.71 14.00
N CYS A 182 13.43 -7.80 13.11
CA CYS A 182 12.58 -7.31 12.03
C CYS A 182 12.48 -8.27 10.84
N HIS A 183 11.42 -8.09 10.06
CA HIS A 183 11.11 -8.90 8.88
C HIS A 183 11.16 -8.05 7.62
N ALA A 184 11.53 -8.64 6.49
CA ALA A 184 11.46 -7.98 5.19
C ALA A 184 11.01 -8.93 4.08
N TYR A 185 10.17 -8.44 3.18
CA TYR A 185 9.55 -9.20 2.10
C TYR A 185 9.73 -8.49 0.74
N SER A 186 10.23 -9.20 -0.27
CA SER A 186 10.35 -8.65 -1.65
C SER A 186 10.42 -9.75 -2.72
N ASP A 187 10.02 -9.41 -3.95
CA ASP A 187 10.15 -10.23 -5.16
C ASP A 187 11.41 -9.95 -5.99
N SER A 188 12.08 -8.81 -5.76
CA SER A 188 13.13 -8.33 -6.65
C SER A 188 14.54 -8.44 -6.07
N ALA A 189 15.50 -8.81 -6.92
CA ALA A 189 16.93 -8.80 -6.55
C ALA A 189 17.44 -7.38 -6.24
N THR A 190 16.77 -6.36 -6.75
CA THR A 190 17.10 -4.96 -6.44
C THR A 190 16.93 -4.65 -4.95
N ASP A 191 16.05 -5.39 -4.26
CA ASP A 191 15.80 -5.24 -2.83
C ASP A 191 16.66 -6.17 -1.96
N GLU A 192 17.64 -6.88 -2.53
CA GLU A 192 18.61 -7.66 -1.75
C GLU A 192 19.24 -6.85 -0.60
N PRO A 193 19.64 -5.56 -0.80
CA PRO A 193 20.14 -4.74 0.30
C PRO A 193 19.12 -4.53 1.43
N MET A 194 17.82 -4.43 1.11
CA MET A 194 16.75 -4.31 2.11
C MET A 194 16.57 -5.63 2.88
N LEU A 195 16.60 -6.76 2.19
CA LEU A 195 16.49 -8.08 2.84
C LEU A 195 17.70 -8.35 3.74
N ALA A 196 18.90 -7.95 3.32
CA ALA A 196 20.14 -8.20 4.04
C ALA A 196 20.29 -7.42 5.36
N VAL A 197 19.46 -6.39 5.61
CA VAL A 197 19.59 -5.56 6.82
C VAL A 197 18.70 -6.00 7.98
N VAL A 198 17.82 -6.97 7.78
CA VAL A 198 16.92 -7.52 8.80
C VAL A 198 17.31 -8.95 9.19
N GLY A 199 16.89 -9.41 10.37
CA GLY A 199 17.16 -10.79 10.79
C GLY A 199 16.21 -11.83 10.22
N HIS A 200 15.03 -11.42 9.72
CA HIS A 200 14.05 -12.31 9.10
C HIS A 200 13.70 -11.92 7.65
N PRO A 201 14.65 -12.04 6.70
CA PRO A 201 14.37 -11.82 5.28
C PRO A 201 13.51 -12.94 4.71
N THR A 202 12.65 -12.63 3.74
CA THR A 202 11.86 -13.61 3.00
C THR A 202 11.65 -13.15 1.57
N ALA A 203 12.01 -13.99 0.60
CA ALA A 203 11.75 -13.73 -0.80
C ALA A 203 10.31 -14.17 -1.14
N VAL A 204 9.55 -13.32 -1.85
CA VAL A 204 8.15 -13.59 -2.21
C VAL A 204 8.06 -13.59 -3.73
N ASN A 205 7.61 -14.69 -4.34
CA ASN A 205 7.54 -14.81 -5.81
C ASN A 205 8.82 -14.34 -6.55
N PRO A 206 10.04 -14.72 -6.08
CA PRO A 206 11.26 -14.02 -6.48
C PRO A 206 11.54 -14.11 -7.98
N ASP A 207 12.14 -13.05 -8.51
CA ASP A 207 12.79 -13.09 -9.81
C ASP A 207 13.95 -14.12 -9.84
N ARG A 208 14.53 -14.35 -11.02
CA ARG A 208 15.59 -15.36 -11.16
C ARG A 208 16.83 -15.04 -10.32
N ALA A 209 17.20 -13.77 -10.21
CA ALA A 209 18.38 -13.34 -9.49
C ALA A 209 18.15 -13.42 -7.97
N LEU A 210 17.00 -12.95 -7.48
CA LEU A 210 16.65 -13.03 -6.06
C LEU A 210 16.48 -14.49 -5.62
N ARG A 211 15.91 -15.36 -6.46
CA ARG A 211 15.81 -16.80 -6.15
C ARG A 211 17.18 -17.42 -5.96
N LYS A 212 18.17 -17.02 -6.77
CA LYS A 212 19.56 -17.46 -6.61
C LYS A 212 20.17 -16.93 -5.31
N ALA A 213 20.00 -15.64 -5.02
CA ALA A 213 20.49 -15.02 -3.78
C ALA A 213 19.87 -15.67 -2.54
N ALA A 214 18.55 -15.88 -2.53
CA ALA A 214 17.83 -16.55 -1.45
C ALA A 214 18.36 -17.98 -1.23
N ALA A 215 18.61 -18.75 -2.29
CA ALA A 215 19.21 -20.09 -2.16
C ALA A 215 20.64 -20.06 -1.61
N GLN A 216 21.43 -19.04 -1.95
CA GLN A 216 22.81 -18.87 -1.47
C GLN A 216 22.86 -18.43 0.00
N GLN A 217 21.94 -17.56 0.41
CA GLN A 217 21.88 -16.97 1.75
C GLN A 217 20.99 -17.78 2.71
N GLY A 218 20.30 -18.82 2.22
CA GLY A 218 19.36 -19.62 3.01
C GLY A 218 18.06 -18.89 3.36
N TRP A 219 17.66 -17.88 2.58
CA TRP A 219 16.44 -17.13 2.83
C TRP A 219 15.19 -17.95 2.48
N PRO A 220 14.14 -17.92 3.33
CA PRO A 220 12.83 -18.46 3.00
C PRO A 220 12.27 -17.90 1.70
N VAL A 221 11.53 -18.74 0.98
CA VAL A 221 10.80 -18.35 -0.23
C VAL A 221 9.32 -18.64 -0.05
N LEU A 222 8.48 -17.62 -0.23
CA LEU A 222 7.04 -17.74 -0.28
C LEU A 222 6.53 -17.62 -1.72
N THR A 223 5.43 -18.30 -2.01
CA THR A 223 4.72 -18.21 -3.29
C THR A 223 3.32 -17.68 -3.05
N PHE A 224 2.98 -16.55 -3.63
CA PHE A 224 1.62 -15.98 -3.62
C PHE A 224 0.97 -16.15 -4.99
N SER A 225 -0.28 -16.59 -5.00
CA SER A 225 -0.96 -17.00 -6.22
C SER A 225 -2.42 -16.55 -6.33
N ASP A 226 -3.03 -16.09 -5.23
CA ASP A 226 -4.47 -15.77 -5.15
C ASP A 226 -4.71 -14.26 -5.01
N PRO A 227 -4.78 -13.48 -6.11
CA PRO A 227 -5.18 -12.07 -6.04
C PRO A 227 -6.66 -11.97 -5.67
N VAL A 228 -6.98 -11.21 -4.61
CA VAL A 228 -8.36 -11.07 -4.10
C VAL A 228 -8.69 -9.62 -3.78
N SER A 229 -9.99 -9.30 -3.81
CA SER A 229 -10.48 -8.00 -3.33
C SER A 229 -10.30 -7.85 -1.82
N LEU A 230 -9.66 -6.76 -1.39
CA LEU A 230 -9.49 -6.40 0.02
C LEU A 230 -10.81 -6.31 0.80
N ARG A 231 -11.89 -5.85 0.16
CA ARG A 231 -13.21 -5.65 0.79
C ARG A 231 -13.86 -6.93 1.27
N ALA A 232 -13.47 -8.08 0.72
CA ALA A 232 -14.00 -9.37 1.17
C ALA A 232 -13.47 -9.78 2.57
N ARG A 233 -12.51 -9.04 3.14
CA ARG A 233 -11.75 -9.49 4.32
C ARG A 233 -11.42 -8.43 5.38
N ILE A 234 -11.72 -7.15 5.18
CA ILE A 234 -11.69 -6.21 6.31
C ILE A 234 -12.94 -6.51 7.15
N PRO A 235 -12.83 -7.10 8.36
CA PRO A 235 -13.95 -7.06 9.27
C PRO A 235 -14.24 -5.59 9.52
N THR A 236 -15.37 -5.11 9.02
CA THR A 236 -15.92 -3.84 9.50
C THR A 236 -15.89 -3.92 11.02
N PRO A 237 -15.40 -2.89 11.73
CA PRO A 237 -15.67 -2.79 13.14
C PRO A 237 -17.19 -2.91 13.24
N SER A 238 -17.67 -4.02 13.81
CA SER A 238 -19.07 -4.18 14.08
C SER A 238 -19.39 -3.02 15.00
N GLY A 239 -19.99 -1.98 14.42
CA GLY A 239 -20.58 -0.89 15.15
C GLY A 239 -21.45 -1.57 16.16
N THR A 240 -20.99 -1.48 17.40
CA THR A 240 -21.66 -1.94 18.60
C THR A 240 -23.15 -1.85 18.39
N ALA A 241 -23.81 -2.96 18.69
CA ALA A 241 -25.24 -3.04 18.90
C ALA A 241 -25.66 -1.93 19.87
N VAL A 242 -25.96 -0.74 19.34
CA VAL A 242 -27.03 0.08 19.90
C VAL A 242 -28.28 -0.59 19.39
N ALA A 243 -28.66 -1.67 20.06
CA ALA A 243 -30.04 -2.08 20.12
C ALA A 243 -30.79 -0.89 20.71
N VAL A 244 -31.19 0.06 19.86
CA VAL A 244 -32.34 0.90 20.15
C VAL A 244 -33.48 -0.10 20.22
N THR A 245 -33.78 -0.54 21.44
CA THR A 245 -35.10 -1.07 21.76
C THR A 245 -36.08 0.03 21.42
N ALA A 246 -36.50 0.08 20.17
CA ALA A 246 -37.70 0.76 19.75
C ALA A 246 -38.83 0.02 20.45
N VAL A 247 -39.11 0.41 21.70
CA VAL A 247 -40.39 0.13 22.33
C VAL A 247 -41.40 0.76 21.39
N SER A 248 -42.08 -0.10 20.65
CA SER A 248 -43.15 0.21 19.74
C SER A 248 -44.26 0.92 20.50
N LEU A 249 -44.22 2.25 20.54
CA LEU A 249 -45.32 3.11 20.98
C LEU A 249 -46.59 2.96 20.12
N GLY A 250 -46.58 2.10 19.10
CA GLY A 250 -47.71 1.81 18.22
C GLY A 250 -48.68 0.71 18.66
N ALA A 251 -48.39 -0.06 19.73
CA ALA A 251 -49.25 -1.18 20.13
C ALA A 251 -50.17 -0.90 21.34
N VAL A 252 -49.93 0.17 22.12
CA VAL A 252 -50.75 0.49 23.31
C VAL A 252 -51.97 1.36 22.98
N ALA A 253 -51.94 2.12 21.89
CA ALA A 253 -53.07 2.97 21.50
C ALA A 253 -54.29 2.17 20.98
N ALA A 254 -54.09 1.02 20.33
CA ALA A 254 -55.19 0.23 19.77
C ALA A 254 -55.93 -0.61 20.84
N ALA A 255 -55.22 -1.09 21.88
CA ALA A 255 -55.84 -1.87 22.95
C ALA A 255 -56.65 -1.00 23.94
N GLY A 256 -56.21 0.24 24.20
CA GLY A 256 -56.90 1.16 25.11
C GLY A 256 -58.26 1.67 24.58
N VAL A 257 -58.35 1.95 23.28
CA VAL A 257 -59.59 2.47 22.65
C VAL A 257 -60.66 1.37 22.55
N ALA A 258 -60.26 0.14 22.24
CA ALA A 258 -61.19 -1.00 22.18
C ALA A 258 -61.76 -1.34 23.58
N TRP A 259 -60.93 -1.31 24.63
CA TRP A 259 -61.38 -1.60 25.99
C TRP A 259 -62.31 -0.52 26.56
N TYR A 260 -62.00 0.76 26.31
CA TYR A 260 -62.86 1.88 26.74
C TYR A 260 -64.22 1.89 26.02
N GLY A 261 -64.24 1.57 24.72
CA GLY A 261 -65.49 1.49 23.93
C GLY A 261 -66.42 0.35 24.37
N ILE A 262 -65.87 -0.81 24.73
CA ILE A 262 -66.66 -1.97 25.17
C ILE A 262 -67.24 -1.76 26.58
N ARG A 263 -66.53 -1.05 27.47
CA ARG A 263 -67.00 -0.83 28.85
C ARG A 263 -68.13 0.19 28.95
N ARG A 264 -68.21 1.16 28.02
CA ARG A 264 -69.28 2.19 28.00
C ARG A 264 -70.61 1.65 27.46
N ARG A 265 -70.61 0.61 26.61
CA ARG A 265 -71.83 -0.04 26.09
C ARG A 265 -72.49 -1.03 27.05
N ARG A 266 -71.87 -1.34 28.19
CA ARG A 266 -72.44 -2.23 29.23
C ARG A 266 -73.01 -1.48 30.45
N ARG A 267 -73.10 -0.14 30.39
CA ARG A 267 -73.66 0.72 31.45
C ARG A 267 -74.67 1.75 30.91
N ALA A 268 -75.26 1.49 29.75
CA ALA A 268 -76.41 2.22 29.21
C ALA A 268 -77.53 1.21 28.96
#